data_AF-A0A3D2UY32-F1
#
_entry.id   AF-A0A3D2UY32-F1
#
_cell.length_a   1.000
_cell.length_b   1.000
_cell.length_c   1.000
_cell.angle_alpha   90.00
_cell.angle_beta   90.00
_cell.angle_gamma   90.00
#
_symmetry.space_group_name_H-M   'P 1'
#
loop_
_entity.id
_entity.type
_entity.pdbx_description
1 polymer ?
#
loop_
_entity_poly.entity_id
_entity_poly.type
_entity_poly.pdbx_seq_one_letter_code
_entity_poly.pdbx_strand_id
1 'polypeptide(L)'
;MEKKVTLKLWSFYWNGGKIRESPNPIQENPVPEIMDKKSTNILLKIGILIFGFLPQNSFADLNELIQQGDSALTTGNIKIAEQAFAKALELDPENYRLLKSLGEIKFEKEQYAEAEKLVTRILAMPITRGRNVLVHLKGESEPLEAELVDETVMMIPENVDAAENDVAEKFLTGPVIDPIPHYRLFFKKAGKIKLVPKNNARIQYIGVPPRIHEKMVIRLAEIKKQIIAASGVGTDEVEMVELEGGCFIMGSEGENMDEKPVHEVCLSPFKMDKYEVTQSQYQATLGRNPSRFVGAKLPVERVNWPDANEYCRKLGKRLPTEAEWEYAARGGSQTEFYFGDKVTATAGNFCDSLCSNEEVRTPDITDGFALTAPVGSFPPNPFGLHDMAGNVAEWVEDWFNLSYYRQSPRKDPPGPLPSLYRMTRGGSWLNGWEYLRSARRTSLWPEYRTEAMGFRCVADIK
;
A
#
# COMPACT_ATOMS: atom_id res chain seq x y z
N MET A 1 -41.13 19.14 6.05
CA MET A 1 -41.34 17.90 5.27
C MET A 1 -40.35 17.91 4.12
N GLU A 2 -39.14 17.40 4.35
CA GLU A 2 -38.13 17.24 3.30
C GLU A 2 -38.26 15.83 2.71
N LYS A 3 -38.55 15.76 1.41
CA LYS A 3 -38.58 14.50 0.67
C LYS A 3 -37.14 14.02 0.45
N LYS A 4 -36.76 12.91 1.09
CA LYS A 4 -35.56 12.15 0.72
C LYS A 4 -35.75 11.60 -0.70
N VAL A 5 -34.86 11.96 -1.61
CA VAL A 5 -34.72 11.28 -2.91
C VAL A 5 -33.69 10.17 -2.71
N THR A 6 -34.14 8.92 -2.81
CA THR A 6 -33.27 7.73 -2.77
C THR A 6 -32.88 7.36 -4.20
N LEU A 7 -31.60 7.47 -4.56
CA LEU A 7 -31.05 6.92 -5.79
C LEU A 7 -30.79 5.42 -5.58
N LYS A 8 -31.50 4.55 -6.31
CA LYS A 8 -31.24 3.11 -6.34
C LYS A 8 -30.20 2.82 -7.42
N LEU A 9 -29.00 2.37 -7.03
CA LEU A 9 -28.00 1.79 -7.92
C LEU A 9 -28.29 0.28 -8.06
N TRP A 10 -28.41 -0.22 -9.28
CA TRP A 10 -28.63 -1.64 -9.59
C TRP A 10 -27.29 -2.32 -9.89
N SER A 11 -27.06 -3.51 -9.34
CA SER A 11 -25.95 -4.38 -9.73
C SER A 11 -26.46 -5.53 -10.61
N PHE A 12 -25.66 -5.88 -11.63
CA PHE A 12 -25.92 -6.96 -12.56
C PHE A 12 -24.86 -8.04 -12.40
N TYR A 13 -25.23 -9.31 -12.58
CA TYR A 13 -24.29 -10.42 -12.63
C TYR A 13 -24.52 -11.32 -13.85
N TRP A 14 -23.46 -12.07 -14.22
CA TRP A 14 -23.42 -12.92 -15.40
C TRP A 14 -23.73 -14.38 -15.04
N ASN A 15 -24.74 -14.97 -15.68
CA ASN A 15 -25.04 -16.40 -15.53
C ASN A 15 -25.42 -16.99 -16.90
N GLY A 16 -24.63 -17.95 -17.39
CA GLY A 16 -24.96 -18.75 -18.58
C GLY A 16 -25.36 -17.95 -19.83
N GLY A 17 -24.67 -16.85 -20.13
CA GLY A 17 -24.84 -16.11 -21.39
C GLY A 17 -25.93 -15.03 -21.41
N LYS A 18 -26.54 -14.66 -20.27
CA LYS A 18 -27.40 -13.47 -20.15
C LYS A 18 -27.11 -12.68 -18.86
N ILE A 19 -27.23 -11.36 -18.94
CA ILE A 19 -27.13 -10.43 -17.80
C ILE A 19 -28.46 -10.44 -17.05
N ARG A 20 -28.44 -10.61 -15.72
CA ARG A 20 -29.64 -10.54 -14.85
C ARG A 20 -29.43 -9.58 -13.68
N GLU A 21 -30.52 -8.98 -13.20
CA GLU A 21 -30.55 -8.13 -12.01
C GLU A 21 -30.45 -8.96 -10.71
N SER A 22 -29.75 -8.43 -9.71
CA SER A 22 -29.64 -9.05 -8.38
C SER A 22 -30.93 -8.92 -7.56
N PRO A 23 -31.46 -10.00 -6.93
CA PRO A 23 -32.67 -9.92 -6.11
C PRO A 23 -32.49 -9.15 -4.79
N ASN A 24 -31.25 -8.85 -4.37
CA ASN A 24 -30.98 -8.12 -3.12
C ASN A 24 -30.32 -6.77 -3.42
N PRO A 25 -30.94 -5.63 -3.02
CA PRO A 25 -30.28 -4.33 -3.08
C PRO A 25 -29.08 -4.28 -2.12
N ILE A 26 -28.02 -3.60 -2.54
CA ILE A 26 -26.82 -3.33 -1.72
C ILE A 26 -27.28 -2.58 -0.46
N GLN A 27 -27.18 -3.20 0.71
CA GLN A 27 -27.24 -2.47 1.98
C GLN A 27 -25.91 -1.73 2.13
N GLU A 28 -25.97 -0.40 2.20
CA GLU A 28 -24.85 0.40 2.68
C GLU A 28 -24.60 0.00 4.14
N ASN A 29 -23.50 -0.70 4.40
CA ASN A 29 -23.02 -0.89 5.77
C ASN A 29 -22.60 0.47 6.34
N PRO A 30 -23.08 0.86 7.53
CA PRO A 30 -22.66 2.11 8.16
C PRO A 30 -21.16 2.03 8.48
N VAL A 31 -20.43 3.08 8.10
CA VAL A 31 -19.05 3.32 8.53
C VAL A 31 -19.00 3.33 10.06
N PRO A 32 -18.06 2.61 10.72
CA PRO A 32 -17.92 2.65 12.17
C PRO A 32 -17.71 4.09 12.65
N GLU A 33 -18.62 4.58 13.49
CA GLU A 33 -18.51 5.88 14.15
C GLU A 33 -17.47 5.77 15.29
N ILE A 34 -16.19 5.65 14.94
CA ILE A 34 -15.08 5.77 15.88
C ILE A 34 -14.54 7.19 15.74
N MET A 35 -15.17 8.11 16.45
CA MET A 35 -14.58 9.25 17.14
C MET A 35 -15.71 10.14 17.65
N ASP A 36 -15.74 10.36 18.96
CA ASP A 36 -16.63 11.30 19.62
C ASP A 36 -16.61 12.67 18.90
N LYS A 37 -17.76 13.08 18.35
CA LYS A 37 -17.95 14.38 17.66
C LYS A 37 -17.59 15.59 18.52
N LYS A 38 -17.46 15.43 19.85
CA LYS A 38 -16.95 16.48 20.73
C LYS A 38 -15.43 16.62 20.70
N SER A 39 -14.69 15.52 20.54
CA SER A 39 -13.21 15.54 20.60
C SER A 39 -12.57 16.04 19.31
N THR A 40 -13.19 15.77 18.14
CA THR A 40 -12.72 16.29 16.84
C THR A 40 -12.82 17.81 16.74
N ASN A 41 -13.87 18.40 17.33
CA ASN A 41 -14.04 19.85 17.39
C ASN A 41 -13.08 20.54 18.36
N ILE A 42 -12.59 19.84 19.39
CA ILE A 42 -11.65 20.42 20.37
C ILE A 42 -10.22 20.41 19.82
N LEU A 43 -9.79 19.32 19.16
CA LEU A 43 -8.47 19.26 18.52
C LEU A 43 -8.36 20.20 17.31
N LEU A 44 -9.43 20.34 16.50
CA LEU A 44 -9.47 21.32 15.41
C LEU A 44 -9.39 22.76 15.96
N LYS A 45 -10.08 23.06 17.08
CA LYS A 45 -10.04 24.39 17.72
C LYS A 45 -8.70 24.70 18.38
N ILE A 46 -8.04 23.74 19.02
CA ILE A 46 -6.75 23.95 19.68
C ILE A 46 -5.62 24.15 18.65
N GLY A 47 -5.65 23.45 17.51
CA GLY A 47 -4.73 23.69 16.39
C GLY A 47 -4.94 25.03 15.68
N ILE A 48 -6.20 25.49 15.59
CA ILE A 48 -6.55 26.81 15.01
C ILE A 48 -6.05 27.98 15.87
N LEU A 49 -5.97 27.81 17.20
CA LEU A 49 -5.66 28.89 18.14
C LEU A 49 -4.20 29.34 18.19
N ILE A 50 -3.24 28.54 17.71
CA ILE A 50 -1.79 28.87 17.82
C ILE A 50 -1.25 29.60 16.58
N PHE A 51 -1.94 29.60 15.43
CA PHE A 51 -1.42 30.13 14.16
C PHE A 51 -2.15 31.37 13.60
N GLY A 52 -3.05 31.97 14.37
CA GLY A 52 -3.94 33.04 13.92
C GLY A 52 -3.33 34.45 13.73
N PHE A 53 -2.06 34.68 14.08
CA PHE A 53 -1.44 36.00 13.98
C PHE A 53 -0.15 35.98 13.14
N LEU A 54 -0.31 35.80 11.83
CA LEU A 54 0.72 36.20 10.87
C LEU A 54 0.57 37.71 10.58
N PRO A 55 1.64 38.52 10.66
CA PRO A 55 1.55 39.95 10.38
C PRO A 55 1.11 40.19 8.93
N GLN A 56 0.27 41.20 8.66
CA GLN A 56 -0.35 41.40 7.34
C GLN A 56 0.63 41.48 6.16
N ASN A 57 1.87 41.95 6.38
CA ASN A 57 2.91 41.98 5.34
C ASN A 57 3.33 40.58 4.87
N SER A 58 3.20 39.57 5.73
CA SER A 58 3.57 38.17 5.43
C SER A 58 2.69 37.51 4.36
N PHE A 59 1.49 38.04 4.05
CA PHE A 59 0.66 37.49 2.98
C PHE A 59 1.26 37.75 1.61
N ALA A 60 1.83 38.95 1.41
CA ALA A 60 2.52 39.28 0.16
C ALA A 60 3.79 38.43 0.03
N ASP A 61 4.59 38.36 1.11
CA ASP A 61 5.83 37.58 1.14
C ASP A 61 5.59 36.09 0.85
N LEU A 62 4.57 35.47 1.46
CA LEU A 62 4.23 34.07 1.23
C LEU A 62 3.84 33.82 -0.24
N ASN A 63 2.95 34.64 -0.80
CA ASN A 63 2.50 34.48 -2.18
C ASN A 63 3.62 34.75 -3.20
N GLU A 64 4.51 35.71 -2.92
CA GLU A 64 5.67 36.00 -3.75
C GLU A 64 6.65 34.82 -3.75
N LEU A 65 6.95 34.24 -2.59
CA LEU A 65 7.78 33.05 -2.48
C LEU A 65 7.18 31.84 -3.22
N ILE A 66 5.87 31.63 -3.11
CA ILE A 66 5.17 30.57 -3.85
C ILE A 66 5.31 30.80 -5.36
N GLN A 67 5.04 32.02 -5.84
CA GLN A 67 5.12 32.36 -7.25
C GLN A 67 6.55 32.25 -7.78
N GLN A 68 7.55 32.69 -7.00
CA GLN A 68 8.96 32.51 -7.33
C GLN A 68 9.30 31.03 -7.47
N GLY A 69 8.84 30.19 -6.55
CA GLY A 69 9.06 28.76 -6.59
C GLY A 69 8.43 28.09 -7.82
N ASP A 70 7.16 28.41 -8.11
CA ASP A 70 6.42 27.87 -9.26
C ASP A 70 7.06 28.30 -10.60
N SER A 71 7.47 29.57 -10.71
CA SER A 71 8.17 30.10 -11.90
C SER A 71 9.55 29.46 -12.08
N ALA A 72 10.27 29.25 -10.97
CA ALA A 72 11.56 28.56 -10.99
C ALA A 72 11.42 27.09 -11.44
N LEU A 73 10.38 26.37 -11.02
CA LEU A 73 10.10 25.02 -11.53
C LEU A 73 9.82 25.03 -13.04
N THR A 74 9.01 25.99 -13.51
CA THR A 74 8.67 26.12 -14.94
C THR A 74 9.91 26.39 -15.80
N THR A 75 10.90 27.08 -15.25
CA THR A 75 12.18 27.39 -15.92
C THR A 75 13.28 26.36 -15.66
N GLY A 76 12.99 25.28 -14.93
CA GLY A 76 13.94 24.22 -14.60
C GLY A 76 14.97 24.60 -13.52
N ASN A 77 14.79 25.72 -12.82
CA ASN A 77 15.70 26.18 -11.77
C ASN A 77 15.34 25.57 -10.40
N ILE A 78 15.63 24.28 -10.23
CA ILE A 78 15.30 23.52 -9.02
C ILE A 78 15.87 24.14 -7.73
N LYS A 79 17.07 24.73 -7.79
CA LYS A 79 17.70 25.36 -6.62
C LYS A 79 16.92 26.57 -6.12
N ILE A 80 16.49 27.45 -7.03
CA ILE A 80 15.66 28.60 -6.65
C ILE A 80 14.30 28.13 -6.16
N ALA A 81 13.69 27.15 -6.82
CA ALA A 81 12.41 26.59 -6.39
C ALA A 81 12.47 26.04 -4.96
N GLU A 82 13.49 25.24 -4.66
CA GLU A 82 13.72 24.67 -3.33
C GLU A 82 13.86 25.75 -2.25
N GLN A 83 14.68 26.78 -2.51
CA GLN A 83 14.91 27.88 -1.57
C GLN A 83 13.63 28.69 -1.33
N ALA A 84 12.86 28.98 -2.39
CA ALA A 84 11.63 29.73 -2.29
C ALA A 84 10.55 28.96 -1.52
N PHE A 85 10.34 27.68 -1.85
CA PHE A 85 9.37 26.85 -1.13
C PHE A 85 9.77 26.55 0.32
N ALA A 86 11.07 26.40 0.61
CA ALA A 86 11.54 26.23 1.99
C ALA A 86 11.21 27.44 2.86
N LYS A 87 11.49 28.66 2.37
CA LYS A 87 11.12 29.91 3.06
C LYS A 87 9.61 30.08 3.17
N ALA A 88 8.85 29.72 2.12
CA ALA A 88 7.39 29.76 2.17
C ALA A 88 6.85 28.80 3.24
N LEU A 89 7.46 27.62 3.40
CA LEU A 89 7.05 26.62 4.38
C LEU A 89 7.34 27.09 5.83
N GLU A 90 8.36 27.92 6.05
CA GLU A 90 8.58 28.56 7.37
C GLU A 90 7.43 29.50 7.75
N LEU A 91 6.83 30.18 6.76
CA LEU A 91 5.68 31.06 6.95
C LEU A 91 4.35 30.29 7.04
N ASP A 92 4.25 29.12 6.39
CA ASP A 92 3.05 28.29 6.37
C ASP A 92 3.37 26.79 6.51
N PRO A 93 3.75 26.31 7.71
CA PRO A 93 4.30 24.96 7.92
C PRO A 93 3.38 23.80 7.56
N GLU A 94 2.06 24.05 7.60
CA GLU A 94 1.01 23.05 7.34
C GLU A 94 0.48 23.12 5.90
N ASN A 95 1.19 23.80 5.01
CA ASN A 95 0.80 23.89 3.61
C ASN A 95 1.20 22.62 2.85
N TYR A 96 0.25 21.69 2.66
CA TYR A 96 0.54 20.42 1.98
C TYR A 96 1.08 20.61 0.56
N ARG A 97 0.74 21.71 -0.14
CA ARG A 97 1.24 22.00 -1.48
C ARG A 97 2.74 22.30 -1.44
N LEU A 98 3.19 23.10 -0.46
CA LEU A 98 4.61 23.36 -0.24
C LEU A 98 5.38 22.10 0.16
N LEU A 99 4.82 21.32 1.09
CA LEU A 99 5.39 20.03 1.48
C LEU A 99 5.53 19.09 0.28
N LYS A 100 4.51 19.04 -0.59
CA LYS A 100 4.51 18.23 -1.81
C LYS A 100 5.60 18.69 -2.78
N SER A 101 5.66 19.98 -3.12
CA SER A 101 6.65 20.51 -4.05
C SER A 101 8.08 20.28 -3.54
N LEU A 102 8.33 20.52 -2.25
CA LEU A 102 9.63 20.22 -1.66
C LEU A 102 9.93 18.72 -1.66
N GLY A 103 8.95 17.87 -1.34
CA GLY A 103 9.12 16.41 -1.37
C GLY A 103 9.48 15.89 -2.76
N GLU A 104 8.86 16.44 -3.81
CA GLU A 104 9.16 16.13 -5.21
C GLU A 104 10.59 16.58 -5.57
N ILE A 105 10.98 17.81 -5.21
CA ILE A 105 12.35 18.30 -5.42
C ILE A 105 13.38 17.43 -4.69
N LYS A 106 13.12 17.05 -3.44
CA LYS A 106 14.01 16.18 -2.65
C LYS A 106 14.18 14.82 -3.32
N PHE A 107 13.09 14.25 -3.83
CA PHE A 107 13.13 13.00 -4.58
C PHE A 107 13.97 13.09 -5.86
N GLU A 108 13.78 14.15 -6.66
CA GLU A 108 14.55 14.38 -7.91
C GLU A 108 16.04 14.57 -7.65
N LYS A 109 16.40 15.12 -6.49
CA LYS A 109 17.79 15.29 -6.05
C LYS A 109 18.36 14.07 -5.33
N GLU A 110 17.66 12.93 -5.35
CA GLU A 110 18.04 11.69 -4.65
C GLU A 110 18.19 11.84 -3.13
N GLN A 111 17.58 12.88 -2.54
CA GLN A 111 17.54 13.14 -1.10
C GLN A 111 16.34 12.42 -0.47
N TYR A 112 16.35 11.09 -0.56
CA TYR A 112 15.17 10.27 -0.27
C TYR A 112 14.71 10.32 1.20
N ALA A 113 15.64 10.44 2.16
CA ALA A 113 15.28 10.53 3.58
C ALA A 113 14.53 11.83 3.89
N GLU A 114 14.92 12.95 3.27
CA GLU A 114 14.22 14.23 3.37
C GLU A 114 12.87 14.18 2.65
N ALA A 115 12.81 13.55 1.47
CA ALA A 115 11.57 13.35 0.74
C ALA A 115 10.56 12.54 1.55
N GLU A 116 11.00 11.45 2.20
CA GLU A 116 10.16 10.60 3.05
C GLU A 116 9.54 11.41 4.21
N LYS A 117 10.35 12.23 4.90
CA LYS A 117 9.86 13.08 5.99
C LYS A 117 8.77 14.04 5.52
N LEU A 118 8.95 14.68 4.37
CA LEU A 118 7.98 15.64 3.82
C LEU A 118 6.68 14.95 3.40
N VAL A 119 6.77 13.83 2.67
CA VAL A 119 5.59 13.08 2.21
C VAL A 119 4.82 12.47 3.40
N THR A 120 5.53 11.97 4.41
CA THR A 120 4.89 11.43 5.63
C THR A 120 4.13 12.51 6.39
N ARG A 121 4.66 13.74 6.44
CA ARG A 121 3.92 14.88 7.02
C ARG A 121 2.60 15.13 6.30
N ILE A 122 2.58 15.05 4.97
CA ILE A 122 1.34 15.22 4.17
C ILE A 122 0.35 14.10 4.49
N LEU A 123 0.80 12.84 4.56
CA LEU A 123 -0.06 11.68 4.85
C LEU A 123 -0.63 11.68 6.28
N ALA A 124 0.01 12.39 7.21
CA ALA A 124 -0.50 12.58 8.57
C ALA A 124 -1.62 13.65 8.66
N MET A 125 -1.84 14.42 7.59
CA MET A 125 -2.87 15.47 7.56
C MET A 125 -4.26 14.88 7.29
N PRO A 126 -5.34 15.52 7.79
CA PRO A 126 -6.71 15.04 7.55
C PRO A 126 -7.07 15.06 6.05
N ILE A 127 -7.76 14.02 5.58
CA ILE A 127 -8.28 13.96 4.21
C ILE A 127 -9.55 14.80 4.10
N THR A 128 -9.62 15.69 3.11
CA THR A 128 -10.78 16.59 2.91
C THR A 128 -11.75 16.08 1.86
N ARG A 129 -13.03 16.49 1.95
CA ARG A 129 -13.97 16.40 0.82
C ARG A 129 -13.84 17.64 -0.04
N GLY A 130 -13.19 17.54 -1.20
CA GLY A 130 -12.91 18.69 -2.08
C GLY A 130 -11.74 19.56 -1.58
N ARG A 131 -11.56 20.74 -2.18
CA ARG A 131 -10.48 21.69 -1.84
C ARG A 131 -10.97 22.74 -0.85
N ASN A 132 -11.43 22.28 0.31
CA ASN A 132 -11.87 23.17 1.37
C ASN A 132 -10.69 23.93 1.97
N VAL A 133 -10.89 25.23 2.21
CA VAL A 133 -9.86 26.13 2.73
C VAL A 133 -10.47 27.14 3.71
N LEU A 134 -9.63 27.67 4.58
CA LEU A 134 -9.88 28.88 5.34
C LEU A 134 -9.20 30.05 4.62
N VAL A 135 -9.96 31.09 4.31
CA VAL A 135 -9.49 32.28 3.60
C VAL A 135 -9.33 33.40 4.61
N HIS A 136 -8.09 33.80 4.84
CA HIS A 136 -7.77 34.95 5.69
C HIS A 136 -7.68 36.19 4.82
N LEU A 137 -8.67 37.08 4.91
CA LEU A 137 -8.70 38.33 4.14
C LEU A 137 -8.00 39.46 4.89
N LYS A 138 -7.28 40.31 4.17
CA LYS A 138 -6.61 41.47 4.76
C LYS A 138 -7.63 42.40 5.41
N GLY A 139 -7.42 42.72 6.69
CA GLY A 139 -8.31 43.60 7.47
C GLY A 139 -9.50 42.90 8.12
N GLU A 140 -9.71 41.61 7.87
CA GLU A 140 -10.71 40.81 8.57
C GLU A 140 -10.05 40.04 9.74
N SER A 141 -10.75 39.93 10.87
CA SER A 141 -10.23 39.25 12.06
C SER A 141 -10.48 37.75 12.07
N GLU A 142 -11.50 37.29 11.35
CA GLU A 142 -11.91 35.89 11.32
C GLU A 142 -11.77 35.32 9.90
N PRO A 143 -11.25 34.10 9.74
CA PRO A 143 -11.17 33.47 8.43
C PRO A 143 -12.55 33.09 7.91
N LEU A 144 -12.69 33.12 6.59
CA LEU A 144 -13.91 32.71 5.89
C LEU A 144 -13.74 31.29 5.32
N GLU A 145 -14.76 30.45 5.50
CA GLU A 145 -14.78 29.13 4.87
C GLU A 145 -15.10 29.22 3.38
N ALA A 146 -14.24 28.62 2.55
CA ALA A 146 -14.43 28.52 1.12
C ALA A 146 -14.01 27.17 0.55
N GLU A 147 -14.42 26.91 -0.69
CA GLU A 147 -13.80 25.92 -1.56
C GLU A 147 -12.94 26.62 -2.61
N LEU A 148 -11.68 26.18 -2.74
CA LEU A 148 -10.74 26.69 -3.72
C LEU A 148 -11.05 26.07 -5.09
N VAL A 149 -11.51 26.91 -6.02
CA VAL A 149 -11.81 26.51 -7.39
C VAL A 149 -10.55 26.59 -8.26
N ASP A 150 -9.82 27.71 -8.22
CA ASP A 150 -8.47 27.78 -8.79
C ASP A 150 -7.52 28.62 -7.95
N GLU A 151 -6.25 28.22 -8.02
CA GLU A 151 -5.12 29.00 -7.51
C GLU A 151 -4.62 30.04 -8.51
N THR A 152 -4.87 29.86 -9.80
CA THR A 152 -4.46 30.78 -10.85
C THR A 152 -5.58 30.90 -11.85
N VAL A 153 -6.15 32.09 -11.95
CA VAL A 153 -7.28 32.38 -12.84
C VAL A 153 -6.72 32.87 -14.17
N MET A 154 -7.23 32.32 -15.26
CA MET A 154 -6.83 32.70 -16.61
C MET A 154 -7.78 33.74 -17.17
N MET A 155 -7.28 34.82 -17.81
CA MET A 155 -8.13 35.80 -18.49
C MET A 155 -8.71 35.27 -19.80
N ILE A 156 -9.96 35.64 -20.08
CA ILE A 156 -10.59 35.54 -21.40
C ILE A 156 -10.81 36.96 -21.95
N PRO A 157 -10.52 37.21 -23.24
CA PRO A 157 -10.63 38.55 -23.85
C PRO A 157 -12.04 39.12 -23.82
N GLU A 158 -12.13 40.44 -23.76
CA GLU A 158 -13.36 41.24 -23.52
C GLU A 158 -14.47 41.08 -24.57
N ASN A 159 -14.19 40.52 -25.75
CA ASN A 159 -15.13 40.49 -26.88
C ASN A 159 -16.18 39.35 -26.85
N VAL A 160 -16.58 38.87 -25.67
CA VAL A 160 -17.69 37.92 -25.54
C VAL A 160 -18.88 38.66 -24.92
N ASP A 161 -19.78 39.13 -25.79
CA ASP A 161 -21.06 39.73 -25.41
C ASP A 161 -21.89 38.72 -24.60
N ALA A 162 -21.96 38.90 -23.28
CA ALA A 162 -22.88 38.18 -22.43
C ALA A 162 -23.44 39.11 -21.35
N ALA A 163 -24.77 39.04 -21.21
CA ALA A 163 -25.59 39.82 -20.29
C ALA A 163 -25.08 39.75 -18.84
N GLU A 164 -25.29 40.83 -18.10
CA GLU A 164 -24.67 41.22 -16.82
C GLU A 164 -24.72 40.21 -15.64
N ASN A 165 -25.28 39.01 -15.78
CA ASN A 165 -25.55 38.11 -14.66
C ASN A 165 -24.77 36.78 -14.62
N ASP A 166 -23.86 36.49 -15.56
CA ASP A 166 -23.08 35.25 -15.51
C ASP A 166 -21.59 35.42 -15.86
N VAL A 167 -20.84 35.99 -14.91
CA VAL A 167 -19.38 36.16 -15.02
C VAL A 167 -18.66 34.80 -15.04
N ALA A 168 -19.31 33.70 -14.65
CA ALA A 168 -18.70 32.37 -14.64
C ALA A 168 -18.61 31.75 -16.05
N GLU A 169 -19.57 31.98 -16.94
CA GLU A 169 -19.52 31.51 -18.34
C GLU A 169 -18.35 32.12 -19.13
N LYS A 170 -17.94 33.36 -18.78
CA LYS A 170 -16.78 34.03 -19.40
C LYS A 170 -15.47 33.27 -19.21
N PHE A 171 -15.38 32.35 -18.26
CA PHE A 171 -14.18 31.54 -18.01
C PHE A 171 -14.14 30.22 -18.80
N LEU A 172 -15.16 29.91 -19.62
CA LEU A 172 -15.29 28.60 -20.30
C LEU A 172 -15.11 28.63 -21.82
N THR A 173 -15.15 29.78 -22.50
CA THR A 173 -15.40 29.83 -23.97
C THR A 173 -14.48 30.72 -24.82
N GLY A 174 -13.40 31.30 -24.30
CA GLY A 174 -12.51 32.21 -25.06
C GLY A 174 -11.01 31.85 -25.05
N PRO A 175 -10.20 32.39 -25.99
CA PRO A 175 -8.77 32.14 -26.05
C PRO A 175 -8.06 32.79 -24.85
N VAL A 176 -7.36 31.99 -24.06
CA VAL A 176 -6.73 32.36 -22.79
C VAL A 176 -5.42 33.13 -23.03
N ILE A 177 -5.26 34.34 -22.47
CA ILE A 177 -4.12 35.22 -22.80
C ILE A 177 -3.08 35.32 -21.69
N ASP A 178 -3.45 35.49 -20.41
CA ASP A 178 -2.47 35.55 -19.29
C ASP A 178 -3.08 35.15 -17.93
N PRO A 179 -2.29 34.56 -17.02
CA PRO A 179 -2.70 34.29 -15.63
C PRO A 179 -2.79 35.59 -14.82
N ILE A 180 -3.93 35.81 -14.16
CA ILE A 180 -4.11 36.89 -13.18
C ILE A 180 -3.86 36.36 -11.76
N PRO A 181 -3.19 37.14 -10.88
CA PRO A 181 -2.85 36.72 -9.52
C PRO A 181 -4.08 36.82 -8.60
N HIS A 182 -5.10 36.01 -8.87
CA HIS A 182 -6.33 35.91 -8.12
C HIS A 182 -6.63 34.46 -7.76
N TYR A 183 -7.26 34.26 -6.61
CA TYR A 183 -7.95 33.03 -6.24
C TYR A 183 -9.38 33.05 -6.75
N ARG A 184 -9.86 31.94 -7.31
CA ARG A 184 -11.29 31.73 -7.54
C ARG A 184 -11.84 30.89 -6.39
N LEU A 185 -12.68 31.49 -5.55
CA LEU A 185 -13.14 30.91 -4.29
C LEU A 185 -14.66 30.85 -4.25
N PHE A 186 -15.22 29.69 -3.90
CA PHE A 186 -16.63 29.55 -3.55
C PHE A 186 -16.81 29.72 -2.04
N PHE A 187 -17.34 30.85 -1.59
CA PHE A 187 -17.55 31.13 -0.17
C PHE A 187 -18.81 30.42 0.33
N LYS A 188 -18.64 29.45 1.24
CA LYS A 188 -19.71 28.52 1.66
C LYS A 188 -20.91 29.22 2.29
N LYS A 189 -20.66 30.16 3.21
CA LYS A 189 -21.71 30.92 3.89
C LYS A 189 -22.49 31.82 2.94
N ALA A 190 -21.80 32.41 1.96
CA ALA A 190 -22.41 33.32 1.00
C ALA A 190 -23.08 32.59 -0.17
N GLY A 191 -22.72 31.33 -0.44
CA GLY A 191 -23.17 30.57 -1.59
C GLY A 191 -22.75 31.18 -2.94
N LYS A 192 -21.62 31.90 -2.98
CA LYS A 192 -21.17 32.66 -4.16
C LYS A 192 -19.69 32.42 -4.47
N ILE A 193 -19.38 32.36 -5.76
CA ILE A 193 -18.00 32.40 -6.27
C ILE A 193 -17.53 33.86 -6.29
N LYS A 194 -16.29 34.11 -5.86
CA LYS A 194 -15.62 35.41 -5.96
C LYS A 194 -14.18 35.22 -6.44
N LEU A 195 -13.71 36.22 -7.19
CA LEU A 195 -12.29 36.40 -7.48
C LEU A 195 -11.68 37.25 -6.37
N VAL A 196 -10.61 36.76 -5.75
CA VAL A 196 -9.93 37.44 -4.65
C VAL A 196 -8.47 37.64 -5.02
N PRO A 197 -7.95 38.89 -5.06
CA PRO A 197 -6.53 39.14 -5.33
C PRO A 197 -5.63 38.38 -4.36
N LYS A 198 -4.55 37.75 -4.85
CA LYS A 198 -3.61 36.97 -4.01
C LYS A 198 -2.99 37.83 -2.91
N ASN A 199 -2.66 39.08 -3.20
CA ASN A 199 -2.12 40.02 -2.22
C ASN A 199 -3.13 40.44 -1.12
N ASN A 200 -4.40 40.09 -1.26
CA ASN A 200 -5.46 40.41 -0.32
C ASN A 200 -5.93 39.19 0.50
N ALA A 201 -5.39 38.00 0.23
CA ALA A 201 -5.82 36.77 0.88
C ALA A 201 -4.68 35.78 1.11
N ARG A 202 -4.70 35.13 2.28
CA ARG A 202 -3.96 33.88 2.53
C ARG A 202 -4.91 32.70 2.53
N ILE A 203 -4.52 31.65 1.82
CA ILE A 203 -5.23 30.37 1.79
C ILE A 203 -4.59 29.46 2.83
N GLN A 204 -5.38 29.04 3.81
CA GLN A 204 -5.02 27.99 4.74
C GLN A 204 -5.74 26.70 4.33
N TYR A 205 -4.98 25.69 3.95
CA TYR A 205 -5.53 24.36 3.67
C TYR A 205 -5.92 23.68 4.98
N ILE A 206 -7.13 23.13 5.04
CA ILE A 206 -7.60 22.41 6.24
C ILE A 206 -7.30 20.90 6.18
N GLY A 207 -6.64 20.44 5.13
CA GLY A 207 -6.26 19.06 4.90
C GLY A 207 -5.93 18.77 3.44
N VAL A 208 -5.82 17.49 3.10
CA VAL A 208 -5.31 17.02 1.80
C VAL A 208 -6.43 16.42 0.96
N PRO A 209 -6.60 16.84 -0.31
CA PRO A 209 -7.58 16.23 -1.20
C PRO A 209 -7.28 14.73 -1.45
N PRO A 210 -8.31 13.86 -1.61
CA PRO A 210 -8.11 12.41 -1.69
C PRO A 210 -7.16 11.98 -2.80
N ARG A 211 -7.29 12.58 -4.00
CA ARG A 211 -6.38 12.31 -5.14
C ARG A 211 -4.93 12.69 -4.85
N ILE A 212 -4.69 13.73 -4.06
CA ILE A 212 -3.34 14.12 -3.67
C ILE A 212 -2.82 13.14 -2.63
N HIS A 213 -3.63 12.78 -1.65
CA HIS A 213 -3.28 11.78 -0.65
C HIS A 213 -2.90 10.43 -1.30
N GLU A 214 -3.70 9.93 -2.24
CA GLU A 214 -3.40 8.71 -3.01
C GLU A 214 -2.05 8.80 -3.75
N LYS A 215 -1.78 9.93 -4.42
CA LYS A 215 -0.48 10.17 -5.08
C LYS A 215 0.68 10.17 -4.08
N MET A 216 0.47 10.71 -2.87
CA MET A 216 1.49 10.73 -1.83
C MET A 216 1.75 9.33 -1.26
N VAL A 217 0.74 8.47 -1.17
CA VAL A 217 0.93 7.05 -0.81
C VAL A 217 1.83 6.35 -1.82
N ILE A 218 1.56 6.53 -3.12
CA ILE A 218 2.40 5.94 -4.20
C ILE A 218 3.82 6.51 -4.14
N ARG A 219 3.96 7.83 -4.00
CA ARG A 219 5.28 8.48 -3.91
C ARG A 219 6.06 8.03 -2.69
N LEU A 220 5.42 7.82 -1.54
CA LEU A 220 6.09 7.27 -0.36
C LEU A 220 6.63 5.86 -0.62
N ALA A 221 5.86 5.01 -1.31
CA ALA A 221 6.33 3.68 -1.69
C ALA A 221 7.54 3.74 -2.64
N GLU A 222 7.52 4.64 -3.63
CA GLU A 222 8.67 4.88 -4.52
C GLU A 222 9.91 5.35 -3.75
N ILE A 223 9.77 6.35 -2.87
CA ILE A 223 10.84 6.85 -2.01
C ILE A 223 11.45 5.72 -1.19
N LYS A 224 10.62 4.92 -0.51
CA LYS A 224 11.09 3.81 0.32
C LYS A 224 11.85 2.76 -0.49
N LYS A 225 11.41 2.45 -1.72
CA LYS A 225 12.13 1.54 -2.63
C LYS A 225 13.51 2.09 -3.02
N GLN A 226 13.63 3.40 -3.20
CA GLN A 226 14.93 4.03 -3.47
C GLN A 226 15.84 4.02 -2.24
N ILE A 227 15.28 4.23 -1.03
CA ILE A 227 16.03 4.09 0.22
C ILE A 227 16.57 2.66 0.37
N ILE A 228 15.75 1.65 0.09
CA ILE A 228 16.19 0.23 0.13
C ILE A 228 17.34 0.02 -0.86
N ALA A 229 17.20 0.46 -2.12
CA ALA A 229 18.26 0.34 -3.13
C ALA A 229 19.57 1.02 -2.69
N ALA A 230 19.48 2.24 -2.17
CA ALA A 230 20.63 3.04 -1.76
C ALA A 230 21.34 2.48 -0.51
N SER A 231 20.63 1.74 0.35
CA SER A 231 21.18 1.19 1.59
C SER A 231 22.24 0.10 1.37
N GLY A 232 22.27 -0.53 0.20
CA GLY A 232 23.14 -1.68 -0.09
C GLY A 232 22.83 -2.94 0.75
N VAL A 233 21.81 -2.90 1.61
CA VAL A 233 21.35 -4.05 2.40
C VAL A 233 20.80 -5.11 1.45
N GLY A 234 21.22 -6.37 1.61
CA GLY A 234 20.78 -7.50 0.78
C GLY A 234 21.84 -8.08 -0.17
N THR A 235 23.10 -7.60 -0.12
CA THR A 235 24.24 -8.23 -0.81
C THR A 235 24.92 -9.33 0.00
N ASP A 236 24.59 -9.46 1.28
CA ASP A 236 25.14 -10.50 2.15
C ASP A 236 24.59 -11.88 1.76
N GLU A 237 25.40 -12.92 2.01
CA GLU A 237 25.00 -14.30 1.75
C GLU A 237 23.71 -14.64 2.50
N VAL A 238 22.69 -15.11 1.77
CA VAL A 238 21.40 -15.49 2.37
C VAL A 238 21.63 -16.69 3.28
N GLU A 239 21.34 -16.53 4.58
CA GLU A 239 21.44 -17.62 5.56
C GLU A 239 20.52 -18.79 5.16
N MET A 240 21.11 -19.98 5.02
CA MET A 240 20.38 -21.20 4.72
C MET A 240 20.57 -22.23 5.83
N VAL A 241 19.53 -22.99 6.11
CA VAL A 241 19.54 -24.13 7.02
C VAL A 241 19.85 -25.39 6.21
N GLU A 242 20.85 -26.16 6.65
CA GLU A 242 21.09 -27.50 6.11
C GLU A 242 20.09 -28.49 6.69
N LEU A 243 19.43 -29.25 5.82
CA LEU A 243 18.42 -30.24 6.16
C LEU A 243 18.94 -31.60 5.72
N GLU A 244 19.09 -32.52 6.67
CA GLU A 244 19.61 -33.88 6.46
C GLU A 244 18.71 -34.74 5.56
N GLY A 245 17.48 -34.31 5.30
CA GLY A 245 16.49 -35.08 4.57
C GLY A 245 16.04 -36.32 5.37
N GLY A 246 15.79 -37.41 4.67
CA GLY A 246 15.19 -38.62 5.24
C GLY A 246 13.71 -38.74 4.93
N CYS A 247 13.03 -39.71 5.57
CA CYS A 247 11.65 -40.04 5.28
C CYS A 247 10.68 -39.36 6.25
N PHE A 248 9.59 -38.82 5.72
CA PHE A 248 8.49 -38.26 6.50
C PHE A 248 7.14 -38.62 5.90
N ILE A 249 6.09 -38.40 6.68
CA ILE A 249 4.71 -38.64 6.28
C ILE A 249 4.12 -37.33 5.74
N MET A 250 3.84 -37.30 4.43
CA MET A 250 3.34 -36.14 3.71
C MET A 250 1.82 -36.20 3.53
N GLY A 251 1.16 -35.04 3.65
CA GLY A 251 -0.30 -34.90 3.52
C GLY A 251 -1.07 -34.91 4.85
N SER A 252 -2.39 -35.02 4.74
CA SER A 252 -3.30 -35.03 5.90
C SER A 252 -4.52 -35.92 5.66
N GLU A 253 -5.01 -36.55 6.72
CA GLU A 253 -6.29 -37.29 6.72
C GLU A 253 -7.52 -36.38 6.91
N GLY A 254 -7.32 -35.06 7.04
CA GLY A 254 -8.38 -34.07 7.17
C GLY A 254 -9.31 -33.96 5.96
N GLU A 255 -10.21 -32.98 5.95
CA GLU A 255 -11.29 -32.90 4.95
C GLU A 255 -10.81 -32.57 3.53
N ASN A 256 -9.63 -31.96 3.39
CA ASN A 256 -9.09 -31.51 2.11
C ASN A 256 -8.62 -32.69 1.25
N MET A 257 -9.33 -32.93 0.15
CA MET A 257 -9.08 -34.07 -0.75
C MET A 257 -7.76 -33.99 -1.52
N ASP A 258 -7.23 -32.78 -1.73
CA ASP A 258 -5.92 -32.56 -2.34
C ASP A 258 -4.76 -32.85 -1.38
N GLU A 259 -5.01 -32.91 -0.07
CA GLU A 259 -4.00 -33.29 0.93
C GLU A 259 -3.89 -34.82 1.09
N LYS A 260 -4.68 -35.59 0.33
CA LYS A 260 -4.82 -37.04 0.41
C LYS A 260 -4.31 -37.79 -0.82
N PRO A 261 -3.88 -39.07 -0.67
CA PRO A 261 -3.72 -39.78 0.60
C PRO A 261 -2.46 -39.33 1.35
N VAL A 262 -2.44 -39.58 2.66
CA VAL A 262 -1.19 -39.53 3.41
C VAL A 262 -0.25 -40.61 2.88
N HIS A 263 1.01 -40.25 2.63
CA HIS A 263 2.00 -41.15 2.04
C HIS A 263 3.42 -40.84 2.52
N GLU A 264 4.30 -41.84 2.48
CA GLU A 264 5.69 -41.69 2.88
C GLU A 264 6.52 -41.11 1.72
N VAL A 265 7.28 -40.05 2.01
CA VAL A 265 8.23 -39.42 1.09
C VAL A 265 9.61 -39.37 1.74
N CYS A 266 10.65 -39.71 0.99
CA CYS A 266 12.04 -39.66 1.40
C CYS A 266 12.80 -38.65 0.56
N LEU A 267 13.43 -37.69 1.21
CA LEU A 267 14.19 -36.62 0.57
C LEU A 267 15.68 -36.82 0.75
N SER A 268 16.44 -36.50 -0.29
CA SER A 268 17.88 -36.30 -0.21
C SER A 268 18.20 -35.03 0.62
N PRO A 269 19.41 -34.93 1.22
CA PRO A 269 19.82 -33.71 1.92
C PRO A 269 19.82 -32.48 1.02
N PHE A 270 19.39 -31.34 1.55
CA PHE A 270 19.33 -30.07 0.83
C PHE A 270 19.47 -28.89 1.80
N LYS A 271 19.63 -27.67 1.27
CA LYS A 271 19.61 -26.43 2.05
C LYS A 271 18.36 -25.63 1.74
N MET A 272 17.76 -24.97 2.72
CA MET A 272 16.64 -24.05 2.52
C MET A 272 16.95 -22.68 3.12
N ASP A 273 16.56 -21.61 2.42
CA ASP A 273 16.62 -20.26 2.96
C ASP A 273 15.88 -20.19 4.31
N LYS A 274 16.55 -19.63 5.33
CA LYS A 274 16.02 -19.57 6.69
C LYS A 274 14.73 -18.75 6.81
N TYR A 275 14.63 -17.74 5.96
CA TYR A 275 13.54 -16.77 5.88
C TYR A 275 12.97 -16.76 4.47
N GLU A 276 11.76 -16.22 4.32
CA GLU A 276 11.26 -15.76 3.02
C GLU A 276 12.24 -14.76 2.40
N VAL A 277 12.31 -14.69 1.06
CA VAL A 277 13.17 -13.71 0.39
C VAL A 277 12.69 -12.30 0.74
N THR A 278 13.57 -11.49 1.31
CA THR A 278 13.25 -10.12 1.70
C THR A 278 13.27 -9.17 0.51
N GLN A 279 12.57 -8.04 0.63
CA GLN A 279 12.56 -7.00 -0.41
C GLN A 279 13.95 -6.44 -0.72
N SER A 280 14.79 -6.28 0.29
CA SER A 280 16.17 -5.79 0.11
C SER A 280 17.01 -6.77 -0.72
N GLN A 281 16.97 -8.06 -0.41
CA GLN A 281 17.65 -9.12 -1.17
C GLN A 281 17.14 -9.21 -2.61
N TYR A 282 15.81 -9.20 -2.78
CA TYR A 282 15.17 -9.26 -4.11
C TYR A 282 15.60 -8.07 -4.98
N GLN A 283 15.56 -6.86 -4.42
CA GLN A 283 15.91 -5.64 -5.13
C GLN A 283 17.41 -5.56 -5.44
N ALA A 284 18.28 -5.99 -4.52
CA ALA A 284 19.72 -6.08 -4.76
C ALA A 284 20.05 -7.07 -5.91
N THR A 285 19.30 -8.17 -6.00
CA THR A 285 19.56 -9.24 -6.99
C THR A 285 18.97 -8.91 -8.36
N LEU A 286 17.73 -8.41 -8.44
CA LEU A 286 17.02 -8.18 -9.71
C LEU A 286 16.86 -6.71 -10.11
N GLY A 287 17.31 -5.76 -9.28
CA GLY A 287 17.26 -4.33 -9.58
C GLY A 287 15.85 -3.72 -9.55
N ARG A 288 14.85 -4.45 -9.05
CA ARG A 288 13.44 -4.04 -8.99
C ARG A 288 12.77 -4.54 -7.72
N ASN A 289 11.71 -3.85 -7.29
CA ASN A 289 10.93 -4.24 -6.12
C ASN A 289 9.42 -4.14 -6.44
N PRO A 290 8.72 -5.28 -6.67
CA PRO A 290 7.31 -5.29 -7.04
C PRO A 290 6.36 -5.09 -5.85
N SER A 291 6.86 -5.17 -4.62
CA SER A 291 6.06 -5.14 -3.40
C SER A 291 5.17 -3.90 -3.29
N ARG A 292 3.94 -4.13 -2.83
CA ARG A 292 2.99 -3.12 -2.37
C ARG A 292 3.35 -2.58 -0.99
N PHE A 293 3.73 -3.44 -0.04
CA PHE A 293 4.05 -3.03 1.33
C PHE A 293 5.55 -2.86 1.47
N VAL A 294 6.05 -1.62 1.44
CA VAL A 294 7.50 -1.40 1.28
C VAL A 294 8.23 -1.41 2.62
N GLY A 295 9.19 -2.32 2.75
CA GLY A 295 10.10 -2.40 3.90
C GLY A 295 11.26 -3.37 3.66
N ALA A 296 12.49 -2.97 3.97
CA ALA A 296 13.71 -3.74 3.65
C ALA A 296 13.69 -5.21 4.14
N LYS A 297 13.15 -5.43 5.34
CA LYS A 297 13.07 -6.73 6.02
C LYS A 297 11.72 -7.43 5.87
N LEU A 298 10.77 -6.83 5.14
CA LEU A 298 9.52 -7.50 4.79
C LEU A 298 9.81 -8.54 3.70
N PRO A 299 9.03 -9.63 3.62
CA PRO A 299 9.10 -10.52 2.48
C PRO A 299 8.77 -9.75 1.19
N VAL A 300 9.40 -10.15 0.09
CA VAL A 300 8.99 -9.68 -1.23
C VAL A 300 7.64 -10.29 -1.58
N GLU A 301 6.70 -9.46 -2.02
CA GLU A 301 5.37 -9.90 -2.48
C GLU A 301 5.03 -9.29 -3.83
N ARG A 302 3.88 -9.69 -4.41
CA ARG A 302 3.52 -9.43 -5.82
C ARG A 302 4.57 -9.94 -6.81
N VAL A 303 5.23 -11.03 -6.44
CA VAL A 303 6.10 -11.83 -7.30
C VAL A 303 5.30 -12.98 -7.89
N ASN A 304 5.37 -13.12 -9.20
CA ASN A 304 4.81 -14.27 -9.90
C ASN A 304 5.84 -15.42 -9.87
N TRP A 305 5.44 -16.63 -10.28
CA TRP A 305 6.31 -17.80 -10.23
C TRP A 305 7.57 -17.63 -11.11
N PRO A 306 7.49 -17.12 -12.36
CA PRO A 306 8.67 -16.88 -13.18
C PRO A 306 9.71 -15.95 -12.52
N ASP A 307 9.26 -14.87 -11.89
CA ASP A 307 10.14 -13.93 -11.18
C ASP A 307 10.83 -14.59 -9.97
N ALA A 308 10.10 -15.41 -9.21
CA ALA A 308 10.63 -16.14 -8.06
C ALA A 308 11.71 -17.14 -8.51
N ASN A 309 11.43 -17.88 -9.58
CA ASN A 309 12.39 -18.81 -10.16
C ASN A 309 13.61 -18.09 -10.77
N GLU A 310 13.41 -16.96 -11.46
CA GLU A 310 14.51 -16.11 -11.98
C GLU A 310 15.45 -15.70 -10.84
N TYR A 311 14.91 -15.21 -9.72
CA TYR A 311 15.68 -14.83 -8.55
C TYR A 311 16.53 -16.00 -8.03
N CYS A 312 15.90 -17.15 -7.74
CA CYS A 312 16.64 -18.29 -7.17
C CYS A 312 17.74 -18.76 -8.14
N ARG A 313 17.43 -18.88 -9.44
CA ARG A 313 18.41 -19.31 -10.45
C ARG A 313 19.59 -18.37 -10.59
N LYS A 314 19.37 -17.05 -10.48
CA LYS A 314 20.44 -16.05 -10.55
C LYS A 314 21.47 -16.21 -9.42
N LEU A 315 21.05 -16.77 -8.29
CA LEU A 315 21.91 -17.08 -7.14
C LEU A 315 22.44 -18.53 -7.15
N GLY A 316 22.22 -19.29 -8.23
CA GLY A 316 22.59 -20.70 -8.30
C GLY A 316 21.73 -21.62 -7.41
N LYS A 317 20.55 -21.13 -7.00
CA LYS A 317 19.54 -21.84 -6.20
C LYS A 317 18.36 -22.26 -7.10
N ARG A 318 17.33 -22.86 -6.49
CA ARG A 318 16.04 -23.17 -7.12
C ARG A 318 14.88 -22.94 -6.14
N LEU A 319 13.65 -23.00 -6.62
CA LEU A 319 12.48 -23.10 -5.73
C LEU A 319 12.44 -24.50 -5.09
N PRO A 320 11.92 -24.63 -3.85
CA PRO A 320 11.70 -25.93 -3.22
C PRO A 320 10.70 -26.74 -4.02
N THR A 321 10.81 -28.07 -4.00
CA THR A 321 9.67 -28.93 -4.34
C THR A 321 8.60 -28.81 -3.25
N GLU A 322 7.36 -29.18 -3.56
CA GLU A 322 6.28 -29.21 -2.58
C GLU A 322 6.64 -30.13 -1.39
N ALA A 323 7.29 -31.27 -1.68
CA ALA A 323 7.71 -32.22 -0.65
C ALA A 323 8.82 -31.66 0.23
N GLU A 324 9.83 -31.00 -0.34
CA GLU A 324 10.87 -30.30 0.42
C GLU A 324 10.27 -29.23 1.32
N TRP A 325 9.31 -28.47 0.80
CA TRP A 325 8.64 -27.43 1.57
C TRP A 325 7.87 -28.03 2.75
N GLU A 326 7.07 -29.07 2.55
CA GLU A 326 6.28 -29.67 3.63
C GLU A 326 7.16 -30.38 4.68
N TYR A 327 8.20 -31.10 4.25
CA TYR A 327 9.21 -31.68 5.15
C TYR A 327 9.84 -30.59 6.03
N ALA A 328 10.28 -29.50 5.38
CA ALA A 328 10.91 -28.39 6.04
C ALA A 328 9.96 -27.69 7.02
N ALA A 329 8.71 -27.43 6.61
CA ALA A 329 7.69 -26.77 7.44
C ALA A 329 7.36 -27.58 8.70
N ARG A 330 7.22 -28.90 8.57
CA ARG A 330 6.90 -29.80 9.68
C ARG A 330 7.98 -29.83 10.76
N GLY A 331 9.25 -29.61 10.41
CA GLY A 331 10.34 -29.59 11.40
C GLY A 331 10.42 -30.88 12.23
N GLY A 332 10.14 -32.04 11.61
CA GLY A 332 10.05 -33.34 12.29
C GLY A 332 8.73 -33.63 13.01
N SER A 333 7.79 -32.69 13.06
CA SER A 333 6.46 -32.91 13.63
C SER A 333 5.53 -33.69 12.69
N GLN A 334 4.65 -34.51 13.28
CA GLN A 334 3.54 -35.20 12.60
C GLN A 334 2.18 -34.55 12.87
N THR A 335 2.14 -33.49 13.68
CA THR A 335 0.91 -32.75 13.99
C THR A 335 0.46 -31.90 12.80
N GLU A 336 -0.75 -31.36 12.89
CA GLU A 336 -1.33 -30.49 11.87
C GLU A 336 -0.54 -29.18 11.68
N PHE A 337 -0.12 -28.58 12.79
CA PHE A 337 0.77 -27.41 12.83
C PHE A 337 2.09 -27.77 13.49
N TYR A 338 3.21 -27.28 12.97
CA TYR A 338 4.54 -27.55 13.57
C TYR A 338 4.68 -26.93 14.97
N PHE A 339 3.92 -25.89 15.28
CA PHE A 339 3.93 -25.17 16.55
C PHE A 339 2.97 -25.75 17.61
N GLY A 340 2.32 -26.88 17.32
CA GLY A 340 1.39 -27.56 18.22
C GLY A 340 -0.09 -27.25 17.95
N ASP A 341 -0.97 -27.81 18.77
CA ASP A 341 -2.41 -27.93 18.44
C ASP A 341 -3.25 -26.65 18.61
N LYS A 342 -2.64 -25.56 19.10
CA LYS A 342 -3.35 -24.30 19.38
C LYS A 342 -2.71 -23.15 18.62
N VAL A 343 -3.53 -22.52 17.80
CA VAL A 343 -3.17 -21.25 17.14
C VAL A 343 -3.23 -20.14 18.19
N THR A 344 -2.12 -19.41 18.32
CA THR A 344 -1.94 -18.29 19.26
C THR A 344 -1.33 -17.10 18.52
N ALA A 345 -1.20 -15.96 19.20
CA ALA A 345 -0.56 -14.75 18.66
C ALA A 345 0.86 -14.96 18.11
N THR A 346 1.56 -16.01 18.56
CA THR A 346 2.94 -16.32 18.14
C THR A 346 3.02 -17.43 17.09
N ALA A 347 1.88 -17.93 16.60
CA ALA A 347 1.84 -19.05 15.66
C ALA A 347 2.37 -18.69 14.26
N GLY A 348 2.25 -17.43 13.88
CA GLY A 348 2.57 -16.92 12.55
C GLY A 348 1.78 -15.65 12.29
N ASN A 349 1.95 -15.07 11.10
CA ASN A 349 1.18 -13.91 10.65
C ASN A 349 -0.02 -14.36 9.81
N PHE A 350 -1.24 -14.05 10.24
CA PHE A 350 -2.47 -14.49 9.59
C PHE A 350 -3.60 -13.46 9.78
N CYS A 351 -4.76 -13.68 9.16
CA CYS A 351 -5.89 -12.76 9.30
C CYS A 351 -6.48 -12.83 10.73
N ASP A 352 -5.96 -11.98 11.60
CA ASP A 352 -6.27 -11.86 13.02
C ASP A 352 -7.18 -10.64 13.31
N SER A 353 -7.35 -10.24 14.57
CA SER A 353 -8.19 -9.09 14.96
C SER A 353 -7.90 -7.77 14.21
N LEU A 354 -6.69 -7.57 13.68
CA LEU A 354 -6.27 -6.38 12.91
C LEU A 354 -6.60 -6.47 11.42
N CYS A 355 -6.90 -7.66 10.92
CA CYS A 355 -7.30 -7.90 9.53
C CYS A 355 -8.67 -7.27 9.22
N SER A 356 -8.81 -6.67 8.03
CA SER A 356 -10.06 -6.03 7.60
C SER A 356 -11.11 -7.00 7.06
N ASN A 357 -10.74 -8.26 6.77
CA ASN A 357 -11.65 -9.25 6.21
C ASN A 357 -12.40 -9.99 7.33
N GLU A 358 -13.59 -9.52 7.67
CA GLU A 358 -14.39 -10.08 8.76
C GLU A 358 -14.80 -11.55 8.56
N GLU A 359 -14.81 -12.07 7.33
CA GLU A 359 -15.27 -13.43 7.03
C GLU A 359 -14.28 -14.52 7.47
N VAL A 360 -12.97 -14.23 7.41
CA VAL A 360 -11.90 -15.20 7.69
C VAL A 360 -11.09 -14.84 8.94
N ARG A 361 -11.43 -13.71 9.57
CA ARG A 361 -10.71 -13.15 10.71
C ARG A 361 -10.86 -14.00 11.96
N THR A 362 -9.77 -14.14 12.70
CA THR A 362 -9.77 -14.65 14.08
C THR A 362 -9.80 -13.49 15.09
N PRO A 363 -10.98 -13.12 15.66
CA PRO A 363 -11.16 -11.83 16.33
C PRO A 363 -10.51 -11.71 17.72
N ASP A 364 -10.23 -12.83 18.38
CA ASP A 364 -9.74 -12.86 19.78
C ASP A 364 -8.21 -12.96 19.89
N ILE A 365 -7.50 -12.93 18.76
CA ILE A 365 -6.03 -13.05 18.70
C ILE A 365 -5.47 -11.83 17.98
N THR A 366 -4.29 -11.39 18.40
CA THR A 366 -3.48 -10.50 17.57
C THR A 366 -2.01 -10.92 17.52
N ASP A 367 -1.45 -10.99 16.31
CA ASP A 367 -0.03 -11.16 16.04
C ASP A 367 0.73 -9.83 15.99
N GLY A 368 0.01 -8.69 16.02
CA GLY A 368 0.55 -7.33 16.01
C GLY A 368 0.73 -6.73 14.61
N PHE A 369 0.37 -7.42 13.54
CA PHE A 369 0.60 -7.02 12.16
C PHE A 369 -0.68 -7.13 11.32
N ALA A 370 -1.24 -5.98 10.91
CA ALA A 370 -2.40 -5.94 10.02
C ALA A 370 -2.10 -6.40 8.56
N LEU A 371 -0.82 -6.51 8.20
CA LEU A 371 -0.28 -6.82 6.86
C LEU A 371 0.95 -7.74 7.04
N THR A 372 1.79 -7.89 6.00
CA THR A 372 3.07 -8.62 6.11
C THR A 372 3.92 -8.16 7.30
N ALA A 373 4.49 -9.10 8.04
CA ALA A 373 5.47 -8.86 9.10
C ALA A 373 6.91 -8.93 8.55
N PRO A 374 7.89 -8.30 9.23
CA PRO A 374 9.30 -8.57 8.97
C PRO A 374 9.60 -10.06 9.09
N VAL A 375 10.42 -10.61 8.21
CA VAL A 375 10.81 -12.01 8.29
C VAL A 375 11.49 -12.30 9.63
N GLY A 376 11.22 -13.47 10.20
CA GLY A 376 11.73 -13.89 11.50
C GLY A 376 11.01 -13.28 12.70
N SER A 377 9.86 -12.64 12.51
CA SER A 377 9.08 -12.07 13.61
C SER A 377 8.48 -13.15 14.54
N PHE A 378 8.28 -14.36 14.02
CA PHE A 378 7.71 -15.48 14.76
C PHE A 378 8.77 -16.53 15.11
N PRO A 379 8.56 -17.36 16.15
CA PRO A 379 9.48 -18.42 16.52
C PRO A 379 9.75 -19.38 15.35
N PRO A 380 11.00 -19.84 15.17
CA PRO A 380 11.30 -20.83 14.15
C PRO A 380 10.69 -22.18 14.49
N ASN A 381 10.50 -23.02 13.48
CA ASN A 381 10.21 -24.43 13.70
C ASN A 381 11.46 -25.18 14.23
N PRO A 382 11.37 -26.47 14.59
CA PRO A 382 12.52 -27.21 15.13
C PRO A 382 13.75 -27.33 14.22
N PHE A 383 13.62 -27.08 12.91
CA PHE A 383 14.76 -26.99 11.99
C PHE A 383 15.39 -25.60 11.94
N GLY A 384 14.84 -24.60 12.62
CA GLY A 384 15.37 -23.24 12.62
C GLY A 384 14.82 -22.36 11.48
N LEU A 385 13.82 -22.85 10.74
CA LEU A 385 13.16 -22.10 9.66
C LEU A 385 12.05 -21.22 10.24
N HIS A 386 12.01 -19.97 9.81
CA HIS A 386 11.00 -19.00 10.24
C HIS A 386 9.89 -18.85 9.21
N ASP A 387 8.74 -18.38 9.69
CA ASP A 387 7.59 -17.96 8.87
C ASP A 387 7.09 -19.06 7.91
N MET A 388 7.30 -20.33 8.26
CA MET A 388 6.77 -21.47 7.49
C MET A 388 5.23 -21.57 7.58
N ALA A 389 4.61 -20.80 8.48
CA ALA A 389 3.17 -20.68 8.63
C ALA A 389 2.80 -19.19 8.63
N GLY A 390 2.09 -18.75 7.59
CA GLY A 390 1.60 -17.38 7.46
C GLY A 390 2.57 -16.42 6.78
N ASN A 391 2.44 -15.14 7.08
CA ASN A 391 3.14 -14.02 6.44
C ASN A 391 2.85 -13.94 4.92
N VAL A 392 3.62 -14.59 4.06
CA VAL A 392 3.25 -14.74 2.64
C VAL A 392 3.20 -16.21 2.23
N ALA A 393 2.25 -16.55 1.37
CA ALA A 393 2.24 -17.87 0.77
C ALA A 393 3.46 -18.00 -0.15
N GLU A 394 4.02 -19.19 -0.25
CA GLU A 394 5.30 -19.40 -0.93
C GLU A 394 5.14 -20.23 -2.19
N TRP A 395 5.69 -19.73 -3.30
CA TRP A 395 5.84 -20.50 -4.53
C TRP A 395 6.76 -21.70 -4.32
N VAL A 396 6.34 -22.85 -4.82
CA VAL A 396 7.18 -24.06 -4.95
C VAL A 396 7.33 -24.43 -6.43
N GLU A 397 8.26 -25.32 -6.76
CA GLU A 397 8.50 -25.77 -8.13
C GLU A 397 7.27 -26.51 -8.68
N ASP A 398 6.58 -27.35 -7.90
CA ASP A 398 5.57 -28.26 -8.41
C ASP A 398 4.37 -27.61 -9.11
N TRP A 399 3.85 -28.28 -10.15
CA TRP A 399 2.54 -27.98 -10.72
C TRP A 399 1.41 -28.53 -9.85
N PHE A 400 0.24 -27.90 -9.88
CA PHE A 400 -0.93 -28.41 -9.17
C PHE A 400 -1.54 -29.60 -9.90
N ASN A 401 -1.73 -30.69 -9.15
CA ASN A 401 -2.57 -31.81 -9.55
C ASN A 401 -3.23 -32.44 -8.31
N LEU A 402 -4.56 -32.46 -8.32
CA LEU A 402 -5.41 -32.97 -7.24
C LEU A 402 -5.12 -34.43 -6.86
N SER A 403 -4.68 -35.26 -7.81
CA SER A 403 -4.45 -36.69 -7.61
C SER A 403 -2.97 -37.08 -7.55
N TYR A 404 -2.04 -36.12 -7.44
CA TYR A 404 -0.61 -36.41 -7.48
C TYR A 404 -0.16 -37.32 -6.33
N TYR A 405 -0.67 -37.10 -5.11
CA TYR A 405 -0.28 -37.89 -3.93
C TYR A 405 -0.55 -39.39 -4.08
N ARG A 406 -1.55 -39.79 -4.88
CA ARG A 406 -1.84 -41.21 -5.17
C ARG A 406 -0.77 -41.90 -6.02
N GLN A 407 0.05 -41.09 -6.70
CA GLN A 407 1.02 -41.51 -7.72
C GLN A 407 2.43 -41.01 -7.39
N SER A 408 2.58 -40.31 -6.26
CA SER A 408 3.82 -39.67 -5.85
C SER A 408 4.90 -40.73 -5.64
N PRO A 409 6.05 -40.63 -6.34
CA PRO A 409 7.14 -41.55 -6.09
C PRO A 409 7.71 -41.30 -4.69
N ARG A 410 8.13 -42.38 -4.02
CA ARG A 410 8.62 -42.31 -2.64
C ARG A 410 9.86 -41.44 -2.48
N LYS A 411 10.79 -41.46 -3.43
CA LYS A 411 12.08 -40.76 -3.31
C LYS A 411 12.08 -39.51 -4.18
N ASP A 412 12.42 -38.37 -3.57
CA ASP A 412 12.61 -37.06 -4.24
C ASP A 412 11.52 -36.77 -5.30
N PRO A 413 10.24 -36.66 -4.90
CA PRO A 413 9.14 -36.53 -5.86
C PRO A 413 9.26 -35.25 -6.68
N PRO A 414 9.28 -35.32 -8.02
CA PRO A 414 9.56 -34.18 -8.90
C PRO A 414 8.33 -33.30 -9.17
N GLY A 415 7.20 -33.59 -8.51
CA GLY A 415 5.90 -33.02 -8.85
C GLY A 415 5.24 -33.63 -10.10
N PRO A 416 3.98 -33.25 -10.37
CA PRO A 416 3.27 -33.71 -11.56
C PRO A 416 3.77 -33.02 -12.84
N LEU A 417 3.36 -33.56 -13.98
CA LEU A 417 3.57 -32.93 -15.28
C LEU A 417 2.96 -31.52 -15.34
N PRO A 418 3.50 -30.63 -16.21
CA PRO A 418 2.99 -29.27 -16.38
C PRO A 418 1.47 -29.15 -16.51
N SER A 419 0.92 -28.16 -15.83
CA SER A 419 -0.52 -27.90 -15.68
C SER A 419 -0.81 -26.39 -15.78
N LEU A 420 -2.03 -25.96 -15.46
CA LEU A 420 -2.44 -24.55 -15.51
C LEU A 420 -1.95 -23.73 -14.29
N TYR A 421 -1.77 -24.37 -13.14
CA TYR A 421 -1.48 -23.71 -11.86
C TYR A 421 -0.21 -24.27 -11.24
N ARG A 422 0.60 -23.42 -10.59
CA ARG A 422 1.73 -23.84 -9.74
C ARG A 422 1.25 -23.93 -8.28
N MET A 423 1.87 -24.84 -7.53
CA MET A 423 1.59 -25.03 -6.12
C MET A 423 2.08 -23.85 -5.27
N THR A 424 1.34 -23.56 -4.21
CA THR A 424 1.70 -22.57 -3.18
C THR A 424 1.42 -23.12 -1.79
N ARG A 425 2.25 -22.73 -0.81
CA ARG A 425 2.28 -23.32 0.55
C ARG A 425 2.30 -22.24 1.64
N GLY A 426 2.03 -22.62 2.89
CA GLY A 426 2.24 -21.79 4.09
C GLY A 426 1.09 -20.88 4.51
N GLY A 427 0.22 -20.46 3.58
CA GLY A 427 -0.79 -19.44 3.87
C GLY A 427 -0.17 -18.05 4.00
N SER A 428 -0.96 -17.05 4.37
CA SER A 428 -0.50 -15.66 4.40
C SER A 428 -1.26 -14.83 5.44
N TRP A 429 -0.82 -13.59 5.60
CA TRP A 429 -1.48 -12.54 6.38
C TRP A 429 -2.96 -12.30 6.00
N LEU A 430 -3.38 -12.69 4.79
CA LEU A 430 -4.77 -12.58 4.31
C LEU A 430 -5.64 -13.79 4.60
N ASN A 431 -5.07 -14.90 5.08
CA ASN A 431 -5.79 -16.16 5.24
C ASN A 431 -6.15 -16.43 6.71
N GLY A 432 -7.22 -17.21 6.91
CA GLY A 432 -7.57 -17.74 8.22
C GLY A 432 -6.53 -18.75 8.74
N TRP A 433 -6.62 -19.07 10.02
CA TRP A 433 -5.68 -19.94 10.73
C TRP A 433 -5.57 -21.35 10.12
N GLU A 434 -6.60 -21.83 9.44
CA GLU A 434 -6.63 -23.13 8.76
C GLU A 434 -5.64 -23.24 7.59
N TYR A 435 -5.10 -22.12 7.12
CA TYR A 435 -4.05 -22.08 6.11
C TYR A 435 -2.64 -22.22 6.69
N LEU A 436 -2.47 -22.07 8.00
CA LEU A 436 -1.18 -22.23 8.71
C LEU A 436 -0.74 -23.69 8.85
N ARG A 437 -1.60 -24.63 8.44
CA ARG A 437 -1.35 -26.07 8.56
C ARG A 437 -0.21 -26.48 7.64
N SER A 438 0.69 -27.31 8.15
CA SER A 438 1.88 -27.75 7.40
C SER A 438 1.51 -28.47 6.11
N ALA A 439 0.36 -29.17 6.08
CA ALA A 439 -0.15 -29.92 4.94
C ALA A 439 -0.97 -29.08 3.94
N ARG A 440 -1.36 -27.84 4.28
CA ARG A 440 -2.30 -27.05 3.46
C ARG A 440 -1.73 -26.82 2.07
N ARG A 441 -2.49 -27.26 1.08
CA ARG A 441 -2.23 -27.06 -0.34
C ARG A 441 -3.05 -25.89 -0.87
N THR A 442 -2.42 -25.06 -1.69
CA THR A 442 -3.10 -24.06 -2.52
C THR A 442 -2.42 -23.99 -3.89
N SER A 443 -3.04 -23.32 -4.85
CA SER A 443 -2.44 -23.15 -6.17
C SER A 443 -2.90 -21.85 -6.81
N LEU A 444 -2.06 -21.33 -7.70
CA LEU A 444 -2.31 -20.06 -8.35
C LEU A 444 -1.74 -20.07 -9.79
N TRP A 445 -2.32 -19.23 -10.66
CA TRP A 445 -1.79 -19.04 -12.00
C TRP A 445 -0.35 -18.53 -11.91
N PRO A 446 0.62 -19.11 -12.65
CA PRO A 446 2.03 -18.80 -12.49
C PRO A 446 2.36 -17.33 -12.77
N GLU A 447 1.56 -16.64 -13.58
CA GLU A 447 1.74 -15.21 -13.91
C GLU A 447 1.05 -14.25 -12.93
N TYR A 448 0.22 -14.76 -12.03
CA TYR A 448 -0.55 -13.92 -11.12
C TYR A 448 0.33 -13.34 -10.02
N ARG A 449 -0.01 -12.11 -9.61
CA ARG A 449 0.70 -11.35 -8.56
C ARG A 449 -0.28 -10.89 -7.53
N THR A 450 0.00 -11.16 -6.26
CA THR A 450 -0.80 -10.73 -5.12
C THR A 450 0.10 -10.34 -3.96
N GLU A 451 -0.37 -9.44 -3.12
CA GLU A 451 0.31 -8.92 -1.93
C GLU A 451 0.43 -9.94 -0.78
N ALA A 452 -0.03 -11.18 -1.01
CA ALA A 452 0.07 -12.31 -0.10
C ALA A 452 0.93 -13.46 -0.66
N MET A 453 1.67 -13.23 -1.75
CA MET A 453 2.48 -14.26 -2.41
C MET A 453 3.94 -13.84 -2.52
N GLY A 454 4.82 -14.63 -1.90
CA GLY A 454 6.27 -14.53 -1.94
C GLY A 454 6.89 -15.90 -2.25
N PHE A 455 8.08 -16.15 -1.73
CA PHE A 455 8.81 -17.40 -1.88
C PHE A 455 10.07 -17.43 -1.01
N ARG A 456 10.65 -18.62 -0.90
CA ARG A 456 12.02 -18.87 -0.42
C ARG A 456 12.75 -19.81 -1.37
N CYS A 457 14.08 -19.82 -1.37
CA CYS A 457 14.85 -20.71 -2.23
C CYS A 457 15.41 -21.92 -1.47
N VAL A 458 15.83 -22.93 -2.24
CA VAL A 458 16.63 -24.07 -1.78
C VAL A 458 17.87 -24.26 -2.66
N ALA A 459 18.85 -24.99 -2.14
CA ALA A 459 20.05 -25.37 -2.87
C ALA A 459 20.41 -26.82 -2.56
N ASP A 460 20.92 -27.54 -3.55
CA ASP A 460 21.36 -28.93 -3.37
C ASP A 460 22.71 -28.96 -2.64
N ILE A 461 22.90 -29.96 -1.77
CA ILE A 461 24.20 -30.21 -1.13
C ILE A 461 25.09 -30.94 -2.14
N LYS A 462 26.29 -30.38 -2.40
CA LYS A 462 27.25 -30.92 -3.36
C LYS A 462 28.15 -32.00 -2.77
#